data_AF-A0A957J448-F1
#
_entry.id   AF-A0A957J448-F1
#
_cell.length_a   1.000
_cell.length_b   1.000
_cell.length_c   1.000
_cell.angle_alpha   90.00
_cell.angle_beta   90.00
_cell.angle_gamma   90.00
#
_symmetry.space_group_name_H-M   'P 1'
#
loop_
_entity.id
_entity.type
_entity.pdbx_description
1 polymer ?
#
loop_
_entity_poly.entity_id
_entity_poly.type
_entity_poly.pdbx_seq_one_letter_code
_entity_poly.pdbx_strand_id
1 'polypeptide(L)' 'MKTRSIYLVMVIVALLLFIPLGIARADATYVVQQGDTLSSIARQYGTTVQAIVQANNIENANFITVGQVLI' A
#
# COMPACT_ATOMS: atom_id res chain seq x y z
N MET A 1 -33.13 27.69 21.82
CA MET A 1 -31.89 26.97 22.15
C MET A 1 -31.44 25.96 21.08
N LYS A 2 -32.33 25.40 20.23
CA LYS A 2 -31.98 24.35 19.23
C LYS A 2 -31.09 24.83 18.06
N THR A 3 -31.24 26.07 17.58
CA THR A 3 -30.55 26.56 16.37
C THR A 3 -29.04 26.69 16.53
N ARG A 4 -28.56 27.20 17.67
CA ARG A 4 -27.12 27.30 17.98
C ARG A 4 -26.44 25.93 18.04
N SER A 5 -27.17 24.92 18.51
CA SER A 5 -26.71 23.53 18.53
C SER A 5 -26.58 22.96 17.13
N ILE A 6 -27.49 23.30 16.21
CA ILE A 6 -27.45 22.82 14.81
C ILE A 6 -26.26 23.42 14.06
N TYR A 7 -26.00 24.72 14.22
CA TYR A 7 -24.83 25.36 13.60
C TYR A 7 -23.53 24.76 14.09
N LEU A 8 -23.41 24.52 15.39
CA LEU A 8 -22.21 23.94 15.98
C LEU A 8 -21.97 22.50 15.47
N VAL A 9 -23.04 21.71 15.34
CA VAL A 9 -22.97 20.38 14.72
C VAL A 9 -22.58 20.46 13.23
N MET A 10 -23.15 21.39 12.46
CA MET A 10 -22.78 21.57 11.05
C MET A 10 -21.33 22.00 10.87
N VAL A 11 -20.80 22.86 11.75
CA VAL A 11 -19.39 23.29 11.72
C VAL A 11 -18.46 22.12 12.04
N ILE A 12 -18.79 21.28 13.03
CA ILE A 12 -18.00 20.09 13.35
C ILE A 12 -18.01 19.10 12.19
N VAL A 13 -19.17 18.83 11.60
CA VAL A 13 -19.29 17.93 10.43
C VAL A 13 -18.51 18.47 9.24
N ALA A 14 -18.60 19.78 8.96
CA ALA A 14 -17.81 20.41 7.90
C ALA A 14 -16.31 20.29 8.17
N LEU A 15 -15.85 20.54 9.40
CA LEU A 15 -14.44 20.40 9.77
C LEU A 15 -13.94 18.95 9.64
N LEU A 16 -14.75 17.95 10.00
CA LEU A 16 -14.41 16.53 9.86
C LEU A 16 -14.32 16.08 8.39
N LEU A 17 -15.13 16.65 7.50
CA LEU A 17 -15.11 16.34 6.05
C LEU A 17 -13.84 16.87 5.35
N PHE A 18 -13.15 17.84 5.93
CA PHE A 18 -11.92 18.43 5.37
C PHE A 18 -10.63 17.87 5.98
N ILE A 19 -10.71 16.87 6.87
CA ILE A 19 -9.51 16.19 7.38
C ILE A 19 -9.01 15.23 6.30
N PRO A 20 -7.83 15.43 5.70
CA PRO A 20 -7.22 14.39 4.89
C PRO A 20 -6.90 13.22 5.83
N LEU A 21 -7.68 12.14 5.69
CA LEU A 21 -7.34 10.85 6.28
C LEU A 21 -6.08 10.38 5.55
N GLY A 22 -4.91 10.80 6.06
CA GLY A 22 -3.62 10.30 5.63
C GLY A 22 -3.53 8.85 6.03
N ILE A 23 -4.07 7.96 5.19
CA ILE A 23 -3.83 6.53 5.33
C ILE A 23 -2.38 6.36 4.91
N ALA A 24 -1.49 6.28 5.90
CA ALA A 24 -0.10 5.89 5.67
C ALA A 24 -0.14 4.52 4.99
N ARG A 25 0.20 4.49 3.70
CA ARG A 25 0.43 3.24 2.99
C ARG A 25 1.76 2.72 3.50
N ALA A 26 1.71 1.67 4.31
CA ALA A 26 2.89 0.87 4.57
C ALA A 26 3.14 0.06 3.29
N ASP A 27 4.04 0.55 2.44
CA ASP A 27 4.50 -0.22 1.29
C ASP A 27 5.22 -1.46 1.84
N ALA A 28 4.68 -2.64 1.54
CA ALA A 28 5.18 -3.90 2.07
C ALA A 28 6.43 -4.31 1.28
N THR A 29 7.62 -4.13 1.87
CA THR A 29 8.86 -4.59 1.27
C THR A 29 9.14 -6.06 1.60
N TYR A 30 9.68 -6.81 0.66
CA TYR A 30 10.13 -8.19 0.85
C TYR A 30 11.60 -8.35 0.47
N VAL A 31 12.38 -9.01 1.33
CA VAL A 31 13.78 -9.37 1.03
C VAL A 31 13.81 -10.80 0.50
N VAL A 32 14.22 -10.96 -0.75
CA VAL A 32 14.29 -12.26 -1.43
C VAL A 32 15.21 -13.21 -0.66
N GLN A 33 14.70 -14.40 -0.38
CA GLN A 33 15.41 -15.47 0.32
C GLN A 33 15.84 -16.58 -0.65
N GLN A 34 16.73 -17.46 -0.18
CA GLN A 34 17.17 -18.59 -0.98
C GLN A 34 15.99 -19.52 -1.31
N GLY A 35 15.79 -19.80 -2.60
CA GLY A 35 14.70 -20.65 -3.09
C GLY A 35 13.43 -19.90 -3.48
N ASP A 36 13.38 -18.58 -3.29
CA ASP A 36 12.25 -17.78 -3.73
C ASP A 36 12.19 -17.62 -5.25
N THR A 37 10.95 -17.50 -5.74
CA THR A 37 10.65 -17.08 -7.10
C THR A 37 9.65 -15.93 -7.04
N LEU A 38 9.59 -15.09 -8.07
CA LEU A 38 8.55 -14.05 -8.12
C LEU A 38 7.14 -14.65 -8.05
N SER A 39 6.95 -15.86 -8.56
CA SER A 39 5.66 -16.58 -8.52
C SER A 39 5.26 -17.01 -7.10
N SER A 40 6.21 -17.49 -6.28
CA SER A 40 5.92 -17.86 -4.88
C SER A 40 5.63 -16.61 -4.05
N ILE A 41 6.42 -15.56 -4.23
CA ILE A 41 6.24 -14.27 -3.54
C ILE A 41 4.90 -13.64 -3.93
N ALA A 42 4.59 -13.57 -5.23
CA ALA A 42 3.31 -13.01 -5.70
C ALA A 42 2.11 -13.72 -5.08
N ARG A 43 2.16 -15.06 -4.98
CA ARG A 43 1.10 -15.85 -4.35
C ARG A 43 0.99 -15.58 -2.85
N GLN A 44 2.11 -15.49 -2.15
CA GLN A 44 2.14 -15.21 -0.71
C GLN A 44 1.55 -13.85 -0.36
N TYR A 45 1.81 -12.83 -1.20
CA TYR A 45 1.35 -11.46 -0.99
C TYR A 45 0.04 -11.13 -1.73
N GLY A 46 -0.59 -12.11 -2.39
CA GLY A 46 -1.84 -11.91 -3.11
C GLY A 46 -1.73 -10.91 -4.27
N THR A 47 -0.57 -10.83 -4.91
CA THR A 47 -0.28 -9.97 -6.05
C THR A 47 0.08 -10.79 -7.30
N THR A 48 0.56 -10.13 -8.35
CA THR A 48 1.00 -10.79 -9.58
C THR A 48 2.49 -10.56 -9.82
N VAL A 49 3.12 -11.50 -10.52
CA VAL A 49 4.53 -11.35 -10.96
C VAL A 49 4.68 -10.06 -11.77
N GLN A 50 3.74 -9.74 -12.65
CA GLN A 50 3.75 -8.54 -13.46
C GLN A 50 3.77 -7.27 -12.61
N ALA A 51 2.96 -7.22 -11.55
CA ALA A 51 2.91 -6.08 -10.64
C ALA A 51 4.25 -5.88 -9.90
N ILE A 52 4.85 -6.97 -9.41
CA ILE A 52 6.18 -6.92 -8.76
C ILE A 52 7.24 -6.44 -9.76
N VAL A 53 7.23 -6.98 -10.97
CA VAL A 53 8.18 -6.60 -12.03
C VAL A 53 8.09 -5.12 -12.36
N GLN A 54 6.87 -4.60 -12.52
CA GLN A 54 6.65 -3.18 -12.83
C GLN A 54 7.04 -2.28 -11.65
N ALA A 55 6.67 -2.65 -10.43
CA ALA A 55 7.01 -1.88 -9.22
C ALA A 55 8.52 -1.78 -9.02
N ASN A 56 9.26 -2.84 -9.37
CA ASN A 56 10.70 -2.96 -9.11
C ASN A 56 11.58 -2.75 -10.36
N ASN A 57 11.00 -2.42 -11.51
CA ASN A 57 11.69 -2.28 -12.80
C ASN A 57 12.59 -3.50 -13.13
N ILE A 58 12.08 -4.71 -12.90
CA ILE A 58 12.84 -5.95 -13.14
C ILE A 58 12.80 -6.29 -14.64
N GLU A 59 13.97 -6.35 -15.28
CA GLU A 59 14.05 -6.67 -16.71
C GLU A 59 13.74 -8.14 -17.00
N ASN A 60 14.16 -9.05 -16.13
CA ASN A 60 13.94 -10.49 -16.28
C ASN A 60 13.33 -11.09 -15.02
N ALA A 61 12.04 -11.44 -15.09
CA ALA A 61 11.28 -12.00 -13.98
C ALA A 61 11.82 -13.34 -13.43
N ASN A 62 12.64 -14.05 -14.21
CA ASN A 62 13.25 -15.31 -13.79
C ASN A 62 14.61 -15.11 -13.10
N PHE A 63 15.14 -13.89 -13.08
CA PHE A 63 16.40 -13.54 -12.43
C PHE A 63 16.15 -12.54 -11.31
N ILE A 64 16.00 -13.08 -10.10
CA ILE A 64 16.04 -12.32 -8.85
C ILE A 64 17.18 -12.87 -7.98
N THR A 65 17.76 -12.02 -7.15
CA THR A 65 18.91 -12.38 -6.30
C THR A 65 18.55 -12.42 -4.83
N VAL A 66 19.14 -13.34 -4.08
CA VAL A 66 18.97 -13.38 -2.61
C VAL A 66 19.48 -12.07 -2.00
N GLY A 67 18.68 -11.49 -1.11
CA GLY A 67 18.93 -10.17 -0.52
C GLY A 67 18.36 -9.00 -1.32
N GLN A 68 17.84 -9.23 -2.53
CA GLN A 68 17.13 -8.21 -3.29
C GLN A 68 15.87 -7.77 -2.55
N VAL A 69 15.65 -6.45 -2.46
CA VAL A 69 14.44 -5.89 -1.87
C VAL A 69 13.40 -5.68 -2.97
N LEU A 70 12.19 -6.18 -2.75
CA LEU A 70 11.03 -6.01 -3.61
C LEU A 70 10.00 -5.10 -2.93
N ILE A 71 9.43 -4.16 -3.69
CA ILE A 71 8.29 -3.32 -3.34
C ILE A 71 7.00 -3.76 -4.04
#